data_AF-A0A328XV86-F1
#
_entry.id   AF-A0A328XV86-F1
#
_cell.length_a   1.000
_cell.length_b   1.000
_cell.length_c   1.000
_cell.angle_alpha   90.00
_cell.angle_beta   90.00
_cell.angle_gamma   90.00
#
_symmetry.space_group_name_H-M   'P 1'
#
loop_
_entity.id
_entity.type
_entity.pdbx_description
1 polymer ?
#
loop_
_entity_poly.entity_id
_entity_poly.type
_entity_poly.pdbx_seq_one_letter_code
_entity_poly.pdbx_strand_id
1 'polypeptide(L)' 'MPQVALVREFEIIYARLALMVDPSPDLVERDITMAEIKAALVSGIKRVKRVLRALLEAGES' A
#
# COMPACT_ATOMS: atom_id res chain seq x y z
N MET A 1 10.85 -5.68 5.97
CA MET A 1 11.07 -4.69 4.91
C MET A 1 12.30 -3.87 5.25
N PRO A 2 13.40 -3.99 4.48
CA PRO A 2 14.67 -3.30 4.76
C PRO A 2 14.53 -1.77 4.82
N GLN A 3 13.58 -1.18 4.07
CA GLN A 3 13.37 0.27 4.09
C GLN A 3 12.96 0.80 5.49
N VAL A 4 12.28 0.01 6.31
CA VAL A 4 11.89 0.45 7.68
C VAL A 4 13.08 0.48 8.61
N ALA A 5 14.04 -0.42 8.42
CA ALA A 5 15.26 -0.44 9.22
C ALA A 5 16.05 0.86 8.98
N LEU A 6 16.21 1.27 7.71
CA LEU A 6 16.88 2.52 7.34
C LEU A 6 16.18 3.75 7.90
N VAL A 7 14.85 3.82 7.80
CA VAL A 7 14.06 4.93 8.37
C VAL A 7 14.34 5.12 9.86
N ARG A 8 14.46 4.03 10.62
CA ARG A 8 14.78 4.08 12.06
C ARG A 8 16.21 4.53 12.31
N GLU A 9 17.15 4.06 11.50
CA GLU A 9 18.56 4.44 11.58
C GLU A 9 18.78 5.94 11.33
N PHE A 10 18.00 6.53 10.42
CA PHE A 10 18.08 7.96 10.07
C PHE A 10 17.08 8.85 10.83
N GLU A 11 16.39 8.33 11.85
CA GLU A 11 15.39 9.07 12.65
C GLU A 11 14.30 9.78 11.80
N ILE A 12 13.92 9.18 10.67
CA ILE A 12 12.93 9.75 9.75
C ILE A 12 11.53 9.44 10.26
N ILE A 13 10.67 10.46 10.34
CA ILE A 13 9.23 10.27 10.61
C ILE A 13 8.62 9.49 9.44
N TYR A 14 8.06 8.32 9.72
CA TYR A 14 7.57 7.41 8.69
C TYR A 14 6.23 6.78 9.04
N ALA A 15 5.37 6.75 8.04
CA ALA A 15 4.13 5.99 8.04
C ALA A 15 4.04 5.15 6.76
N ARG A 16 3.31 4.03 6.82
CA ARG A 16 3.03 3.18 5.65
C ARG A 16 1.54 3.11 5.38
N LEU A 17 1.19 3.28 4.12
CA LEU A 17 -0.12 2.91 3.56
C LEU A 17 0.06 1.67 2.68
N ALA A 18 -0.74 0.63 2.90
CA ALA A 18 -0.70 -0.60 2.13
C ALA A 18 -2.02 -0.82 1.38
N LEU A 19 -1.93 -1.30 0.14
CA LEU A 19 -3.06 -1.76 -0.67
C LEU A 19 -2.89 -3.26 -0.87
N MET A 20 -3.79 -4.06 -0.31
CA MET A 20 -3.84 -5.50 -0.54
C MET A 20 -4.37 -5.76 -1.96
N VAL A 21 -3.58 -6.43 -2.80
CA VAL A 21 -3.90 -6.69 -4.22
C VAL A 21 -4.09 -8.17 -4.53
N ASP A 22 -3.57 -9.03 -3.67
CA ASP A 22 -3.71 -10.47 -3.67
C ASP A 22 -3.98 -10.93 -2.22
N PRO A 23 -5.06 -11.70 -1.96
CA PRO A 23 -5.19 -12.42 -0.70
C PRO A 23 -4.02 -13.39 -0.50
N SER A 24 -3.66 -13.65 0.76
CA SER A 24 -2.66 -14.66 1.08
C SER A 24 -3.05 -16.02 0.47
N PRO A 25 -2.09 -16.84 0.01
CA PRO A 25 -2.38 -18.10 -0.68
C PRO A 25 -3.23 -19.08 0.13
N ASP A 26 -3.19 -19.00 1.46
CA ASP A 26 -3.99 -19.78 2.40
C ASP A 26 -5.46 -19.34 2.50
N LEU A 27 -5.81 -18.19 1.92
CA LEU A 27 -7.16 -17.60 2.00
C LEU A 27 -8.02 -17.90 0.76
N VAL A 28 -7.47 -18.55 -0.26
CA VAL A 28 -8.19 -18.88 -1.50
C VAL A 28 -7.73 -20.22 -2.07
N GLU A 29 -8.69 -21.05 -2.44
CA GLU A 29 -8.45 -22.39 -2.99
C GLU A 29 -8.00 -22.39 -4.47
N ARG A 30 -7.68 -21.21 -5.03
CA ARG A 30 -7.30 -21.03 -6.42
C ARG A 30 -6.09 -20.13 -6.55
N ASP A 31 -5.32 -20.36 -7.60
CA ASP A 31 -4.22 -19.48 -7.98
C ASP A 31 -4.72 -18.09 -8.37
N ILE A 32 -3.99 -17.08 -7.94
CA ILE A 32 -4.21 -15.68 -8.30
C ILE A 32 -3.26 -15.33 -9.42
N THR A 33 -3.82 -14.91 -10.54
CA THR A 33 -3.02 -14.56 -11.72
C THR A 33 -2.43 -13.16 -11.59
N MET A 34 -1.29 -12.93 -12.26
CA MET A 34 -0.71 -11.59 -12.37
C MET A 34 -1.66 -10.57 -13.02
N ALA A 35 -2.59 -11.03 -13.87
CA ALA A 35 -3.60 -10.17 -14.47
C ALA A 35 -4.62 -9.67 -13.44
N GLU A 36 -5.05 -10.53 -12.52
CA GLU A 36 -5.94 -10.15 -11.41
C GLU A 36 -5.26 -9.18 -10.45
N ILE A 37 -3.99 -9.44 -10.11
CA ILE A 37 -3.17 -8.54 -9.28
C ILE A 37 -3.07 -7.16 -9.94
N LYS A 38 -2.78 -7.11 -11.24
CA LYS A 38 -2.70 -5.86 -11.99
C LYS A 38 -4.04 -5.12 -12.01
N ALA A 39 -5.15 -5.84 -12.20
CA ALA A 39 -6.48 -5.25 -12.17
C ALA A 39 -6.82 -4.67 -10.79
N ALA A 40 -6.52 -5.40 -9.71
CA ALA A 40 -6.69 -4.94 -8.34
C ALA A 40 -5.87 -3.68 -8.06
N LEU A 41 -4.62 -3.63 -8.52
CA LEU A 41 -3.74 -2.46 -8.40
C LEU A 41 -4.30 -1.24 -9.14
N VAL A 42 -4.71 -1.40 -10.40
CA VAL A 42 -5.27 -0.30 -11.22
C VAL A 42 -6.59 0.20 -10.64
N SER A 43 -7.40 -0.68 -10.07
CA SER A 43 -8.65 -0.31 -9.39
C SER A 43 -8.37 0.43 -8.07
N GLY A 44 -7.46 -0.08 -7.25
CA GLY A 44 -7.18 0.43 -5.91
C GLY A 44 -6.37 1.73 -5.87
N ILE A 45 -5.53 2.00 -6.89
CA ILE A 45 -4.64 3.16 -6.88
C ILE A 45 -5.38 4.50 -6.78
N LYS A 46 -6.59 4.60 -7.36
CA LYS A 46 -7.41 5.82 -7.25
C LYS A 46 -7.80 6.10 -5.79
N ARG A 47 -8.08 5.07 -5.00
CA ARG A 47 -8.42 5.21 -3.57
C ARG A 47 -7.19 5.61 -2.76
N VAL A 48 -6.05 4.99 -3.02
CA VAL A 48 -4.75 5.33 -2.38
C VAL A 48 -4.43 6.82 -2.60
N LYS A 49 -4.54 7.31 -3.84
CA LYS A 49 -4.30 8.74 -4.16
C LYS A 49 -5.22 9.68 -3.39
N ARG A 50 -6.50 9.33 -3.19
CA ARG A 50 -7.44 10.14 -2.39
C ARG A 50 -7.05 10.20 -0.92
N VAL A 51 -6.63 9.07 -0.34
CA VAL A 51 -6.17 9.02 1.05
C VAL A 51 -4.90 9.86 1.23
N LEU A 52 -3.93 9.73 0.33
CA LEU A 52 -2.71 10.53 0.39
C LEU A 52 -2.99 12.03 0.28
N ARG A 53 -3.91 12.44 -0.61
CA ARG A 53 -4.31 13.84 -0.72
C ARG A 53 -4.90 14.37 0.58
N ALA A 54 -5.84 13.66 1.17
CA ALA A 54 -6.48 14.07 2.42
C ALA A 54 -5.47 14.16 3.58
N LEU A 55 -4.48 13.25 3.63
CA LEU A 55 -3.43 13.28 4.65
C LEU A 55 -2.49 14.47 4.49
N LEU A 56 -2.14 14.85 3.25
CA LEU A 56 -1.31 16.02 2.98
C LEU A 56 -2.04 17.31 3.36
N GLU A 57 -3.32 17.43 2.97
CA GLU A 57 -4.15 18.59 3.31
C GLU A 57 -4.34 18.74 4.83
N ALA A 58 -4.49 17.64 5.57
CA ALA A 58 -4.61 17.65 7.03
C ALA A 58 -3.29 18.00 7.76
N GLY A 59 -2.13 17.76 7.13
CA GLY A 59 -0.82 18.03 7.72
C GLY A 59 -0.30 19.45 7.50
N GLU A 60 -0.94 20.23 6.64
CA GLU A 60 -0.64 21.64 6.36
C GLU A 60 -1.43 22.63 7.25
N SER A 61 -2.24 22.10 8.18
CA SER A 61 -3.08 22.85 9.14
C SER A 61 -2.39 23.03 10.50
#